data_AF-A0A318E7T5-F1
#
_entry.id   AF-A0A318E7T5-F1
#
_cell.length_a   1.000
_cell.length_b   1.000
_cell.length_c   1.000
_cell.angle_alpha   90.00
_cell.angle_beta   90.00
_cell.angle_gamma   90.00
#
_symmetry.space_group_name_H-M   'P 1'
#
loop_
_entity.id
_entity.type
_entity.pdbx_description
1 polymer ?
#
loop_
_entity_poly.entity_id
_entity_poly.type
_entity_poly.pdbx_seq_one_letter_code
_entity_poly.pdbx_strand_id
1 'polypeptide(L)'
;MSSERRRLWSRVALAGPVVFVCAALVMCGGALWLPKGPAQIDNVVLPIVLFPAIWAGLFFYACLDRRLGRAWGVVSALALAHAALIAAHLLQPGAFA
;
A
#
# COMPACT_ATOMS: atom_id res chain seq x y z
N MET A 1 -24.09 17.55 -7.16
CA MET A 1 -23.21 17.42 -5.96
C MET A 1 -22.25 18.59 -5.97
N SER A 2 -22.16 19.40 -4.91
CA SER A 2 -21.26 20.56 -4.86
C SER A 2 -19.78 20.14 -4.99
N SER A 3 -18.93 21.02 -5.54
CA SER A 3 -17.50 20.77 -5.75
C SER A 3 -16.78 20.36 -4.45
N GLU A 4 -17.13 21.01 -3.34
CA GLU A 4 -16.62 20.70 -2.00
C GLU A 4 -17.00 19.28 -1.55
N ARG A 5 -18.26 18.88 -1.77
CA ARG A 5 -18.74 17.54 -1.41
C ARG A 5 -18.01 16.45 -2.21
N ARG A 6 -17.76 16.67 -3.51
CA ARG A 6 -16.93 15.76 -4.33
C ARG A 6 -15.51 15.65 -3.78
N ARG A 7 -14.89 16.78 -3.41
CA ARG A 7 -13.53 16.80 -2.85
C ARG A 7 -13.45 16.05 -1.52
N LEU A 8 -14.45 16.22 -0.65
CA LEU A 8 -14.54 15.49 0.62
C LEU A 8 -14.64 13.97 0.39
N TRP A 9 -15.59 13.52 -0.43
CA TRP A 9 -15.77 12.09 -0.73
C TRP A 9 -14.53 11.46 -1.37
N SER A 10 -13.87 12.20 -2.28
CA SER A 10 -12.61 11.74 -2.86
C SER A 10 -11.51 11.56 -1.80
N ARG A 11 -11.43 12.47 -0.82
CA ARG A 11 -10.48 12.34 0.28
C ARG A 11 -10.83 11.19 1.22
N VAL A 12 -12.11 10.97 1.53
CA VAL A 12 -12.57 9.83 2.34
C VAL A 12 -12.25 8.51 1.65
N ALA A 13 -12.51 8.40 0.34
CA ALA A 13 -12.17 7.22 -0.44
C ALA A 13 -10.65 6.97 -0.47
N LEU A 14 -9.85 8.02 -0.66
CA LEU A 14 -8.39 7.92 -0.66
C LEU A 14 -7.86 7.48 0.72
N ALA A 15 -8.19 8.24 1.77
CA ALA A 15 -7.66 8.01 3.11
C ALA A 15 -8.19 6.71 3.75
N GLY A 16 -9.41 6.29 3.42
CA GLY A 16 -9.97 5.04 3.92
C GLY A 16 -9.50 3.83 3.10
N PRO A 17 -10.36 3.28 2.22
CA PRO A 17 -10.10 2.00 1.57
C PRO A 17 -8.85 1.98 0.68
N VAL A 18 -8.54 3.05 -0.05
CA VAL A 18 -7.42 3.04 -1.01
C VAL A 18 -6.08 2.97 -0.30
N VAL A 19 -5.87 3.79 0.73
CA VAL A 19 -4.66 3.74 1.56
C VAL A 19 -4.55 2.40 2.28
N PHE A 20 -5.65 1.84 2.78
CA PHE A 20 -5.65 0.51 3.41
C PHE A 20 -5.18 -0.58 2.45
N VAL A 21 -5.75 -0.62 1.24
CA VAL A 21 -5.33 -1.56 0.18
C VAL A 21 -3.87 -1.33 -0.21
N CYS A 22 -3.44 -0.08 -0.36
CA CYS A 22 -2.05 0.25 -0.67
C CYS A 22 -1.10 -0.29 0.41
N ALA A 23 -1.40 -0.07 1.70
CA ALA A 23 -0.60 -0.57 2.80
C ALA A 23 -0.56 -2.12 2.82
N ALA A 24 -1.68 -2.77 2.49
CA ALA A 24 -1.75 -4.23 2.40
C ALA A 24 -0.88 -4.74 1.24
N LEU A 25 -0.87 -4.07 0.09
CA LEU A 25 0.02 -4.41 -1.03
C LEU A 25 1.49 -4.23 -0.68
N VAL A 26 1.84 -3.18 0.07
CA VAL A 26 3.21 -2.99 0.60
C VAL A 26 3.59 -4.12 1.55
N MET A 27 2.68 -4.53 2.44
CA MET A 27 2.90 -5.66 3.34
C MET A 27 3.10 -6.97 2.56
N CYS A 28 2.20 -7.28 1.62
CA CYS A 28 2.29 -8.48 0.77
C CYS A 28 3.59 -8.51 -0.04
N GLY A 29 3.97 -7.37 -0.62
CA GLY A 29 5.25 -7.26 -1.30
C GLY A 29 6.43 -7.48 -0.35
N GLY A 30 6.40 -6.83 0.81
CA GLY A 30 7.43 -7.02 1.85
C GLY A 30 7.66 -8.50 2.18
N ALA A 31 6.60 -9.32 2.23
CA ALA A 31 6.69 -10.76 2.44
C ALA A 31 7.47 -11.53 1.37
N LEU A 32 7.49 -11.01 0.14
CA LEU A 32 8.17 -11.61 -1.00
C LEU A 32 9.62 -11.14 -1.15
N TRP A 33 9.91 -9.86 -0.91
CA TRP A 33 11.24 -9.28 -1.20
C TRP A 33 12.14 -9.08 0.02
N LEU A 34 11.62 -9.08 1.25
CA LEU A 34 12.48 -8.98 2.43
C LEU A 34 13.27 -10.27 2.65
N PRO A 35 14.54 -10.18 3.08
CA PRO A 35 15.32 -11.36 3.39
C PRO A 35 14.76 -12.08 4.61
N LYS A 36 14.83 -13.42 4.58
CA LYS A 36 14.57 -14.25 5.75
C LYS A 36 15.68 -14.04 6.78
N GLY A 37 15.32 -13.81 8.04
CA GLY A 37 16.25 -13.75 9.15
C GLY A 37 16.63 -15.12 9.72
N PRO A 38 17.36 -15.17 10.84
CA PRO A 38 17.81 -16.42 11.47
C PRO A 38 16.65 -17.38 11.82
N ALA A 39 15.50 -16.83 12.23
CA ALA A 39 14.29 -17.58 12.54
C ALA A 39 13.45 -17.93 11.29
N GLN A 40 13.93 -17.58 10.09
CA GLN A 40 13.29 -17.84 8.79
C GLN A 40 11.91 -17.18 8.57
N ILE A 41 11.47 -16.27 9.46
CA ILE A 41 10.13 -15.66 9.42
C ILE A 41 10.13 -14.12 9.32
N ASP A 42 11.29 -13.47 9.39
CA ASP A 42 11.38 -12.00 9.43
C ASP A 42 10.73 -11.33 8.22
N ASN A 43 10.82 -11.97 7.05
CA ASN A 43 10.17 -11.50 5.83
C ASN A 43 8.64 -11.41 5.99
N VAL A 44 8.03 -12.22 6.85
CA VAL A 44 6.58 -12.18 7.13
C VAL A 44 6.26 -11.30 8.34
N VAL A 45 7.01 -11.47 9.44
CA VAL A 45 6.74 -10.77 10.71
C VAL A 45 6.94 -9.27 10.57
N LEU A 46 8.04 -8.84 9.94
CA LEU A 46 8.35 -7.41 9.83
C LEU A 46 7.27 -6.64 9.04
N PRO A 47 6.83 -7.06 7.84
CA PRO A 47 5.73 -6.40 7.14
C PRO A 47 4.42 -6.36 7.91
N ILE A 48 4.06 -7.44 8.61
CA ILE A 48 2.83 -7.50 9.41
C ILE A 48 2.87 -6.49 10.56
N VAL A 49 3.99 -6.44 11.28
CA VAL A 49 4.20 -5.48 12.38
C VAL A 49 4.27 -4.04 11.86
N LEU A 50 4.86 -3.83 10.68
CA LEU A 50 4.96 -2.51 10.06
C LEU A 50 3.67 -2.05 9.38
N PHE A 51 2.74 -2.97 9.06
CA PHE A 51 1.51 -2.64 8.35
C PHE A 51 0.72 -1.49 8.99
N PRO A 52 0.47 -1.45 10.31
CA PRO A 52 -0.21 -0.32 10.96
C PRO A 52 0.56 0.99 10.82
N ALA A 53 1.89 0.96 10.87
CA ALA A 53 2.73 2.16 10.72
C ALA A 53 2.71 2.69 9.27
N ILE A 54 2.80 1.78 8.28
CA ILE A 54 2.69 2.12 6.85
C ILE A 54 1.31 2.71 6.56
N TRP A 55 0.26 2.04 7.04
CA TRP A 55 -1.12 2.51 6.90
C TRP A 55 -1.31 3.89 7.54
N ALA A 56 -0.90 4.07 8.80
CA ALA A 56 -1.04 5.35 9.49
C ALA A 56 -0.28 6.47 8.78
N GLY A 57 0.95 6.20 8.33
CA GLY A 57 1.75 7.16 7.56
C GLY A 57 1.06 7.61 6.27
N LEU A 58 0.54 6.65 5.49
CA LEU A 58 -0.20 6.93 4.27
C LEU A 58 -1.56 7.60 4.55
N PHE A 59 -2.23 7.25 5.64
CA PHE A 59 -3.51 7.83 6.07
C PHE A 59 -3.33 9.30 6.42
N PHE A 60 -2.35 9.61 7.25
CA PHE A 60 -2.02 11.00 7.61
C PHE A 60 -1.55 11.77 6.38
N TYR A 61 -0.75 11.17 5.51
CA TYR A 61 -0.37 11.77 4.23
C TYR A 61 -1.60 12.14 3.39
N ALA A 62 -2.54 11.22 3.19
CA ALA A 62 -3.77 11.46 2.42
C ALA A 62 -4.69 12.53 3.06
N CYS A 63 -4.73 12.59 4.39
CA CYS A 63 -5.51 13.58 5.13
C CYS A 63 -4.89 14.99 5.07
N LEU A 64 -3.57 15.09 5.24
CA LEU A 64 -2.85 16.35 5.42
C LEU A 64 -2.39 16.98 4.09
N ASP A 65 -2.29 16.22 3.00
CA ASP A 65 -1.88 16.79 1.71
C ASP A 65 -2.91 17.82 1.20
N ARG A 66 -2.42 19.02 0.90
CA ARG A 66 -3.22 20.14 0.35
C ARG A 66 -3.67 19.83 -1.08
N ARG A 67 -2.86 19.10 -1.85
CA ARG A 67 -3.10 18.76 -3.26
C ARG A 67 -3.59 17.32 -3.38
N LEU A 68 -4.91 17.16 -3.39
CA LEU A 68 -5.56 15.83 -3.44
C LEU A 68 -5.11 15.00 -4.66
N GLY A 69 -4.92 15.62 -5.82
CA GLY A 69 -4.40 14.91 -7.01
C GLY A 69 -2.99 14.35 -6.84
N ARG A 70 -2.12 15.04 -6.09
CA ARG A 70 -0.77 14.53 -5.78
C ARG A 70 -0.85 13.33 -4.83
N ALA A 71 -1.69 13.42 -3.80
CA ALA A 71 -1.88 12.32 -2.86
C ALA A 71 -2.41 11.05 -3.58
N TRP A 72 -3.38 11.22 -4.48
CA TRP A 72 -3.82 10.13 -5.36
C TRP A 72 -2.68 9.58 -6.22
N GLY A 73 -1.92 10.45 -6.89
CA GLY A 73 -0.79 10.02 -7.72
C GLY A 73 0.23 9.18 -6.95
N VAL A 74 0.63 9.61 -5.75
CA VAL A 74 1.61 8.90 -4.92
C VAL A 74 1.07 7.57 -4.43
N VAL A 75 -0.13 7.55 -3.83
CA VAL A 75 -0.72 6.33 -3.26
C VAL A 75 -1.03 5.32 -4.37
N SER A 76 -1.61 5.76 -5.48
CA SER A 76 -1.91 4.88 -6.62
C SER A 76 -0.64 4.36 -7.30
N ALA A 77 0.40 5.18 -7.48
CA ALA A 77 1.67 4.72 -8.04
C ALA A 77 2.32 3.65 -7.14
N LEU A 78 2.33 3.87 -5.82
CA LEU A 78 2.88 2.92 -4.85
C LEU A 78 2.10 1.59 -4.87
N ALA A 79 0.77 1.66 -4.87
CA ALA A 79 -0.10 0.49 -4.94
C ALA A 79 0.10 -0.29 -6.24
N LEU A 80 0.09 0.39 -7.40
CA LEU A 80 0.27 -0.23 -8.71
C LEU A 80 1.66 -0.84 -8.85
N ALA A 81 2.71 -0.18 -8.34
CA ALA A 81 4.06 -0.74 -8.35
C ALA A 81 4.14 -2.06 -7.56
N HIS A 82 3.60 -2.09 -6.34
CA HIS A 82 3.57 -3.32 -5.55
C HIS A 82 2.71 -4.40 -6.20
N ALA A 83 1.51 -4.05 -6.68
CA ALA A 83 0.63 -5.00 -7.36
C ALA A 83 1.28 -5.59 -8.61
N ALA A 84 1.95 -4.77 -9.43
CA ALA A 84 2.63 -5.22 -10.64
C ALA A 84 3.81 -6.14 -10.32
N LEU A 85 4.63 -5.81 -9.31
CA LEU A 85 5.74 -6.67 -8.87
C LEU A 85 5.23 -8.01 -8.31
N ILE A 86 4.18 -7.98 -7.49
CA ILE A 86 3.53 -9.19 -6.96
C ILE A 86 3.03 -10.04 -8.13
N ALA A 87 2.26 -9.45 -9.05
CA ALA A 87 1.76 -10.17 -10.21
C ALA A 87 2.89 -10.76 -11.07
N ALA A 88 3.96 -9.99 -11.31
CA ALA A 88 5.12 -10.47 -12.06
C ALA A 88 5.78 -11.68 -11.38
N HIS A 89 5.91 -11.66 -10.06
CA HIS A 89 6.46 -12.78 -9.29
C HIS A 89 5.55 -14.02 -9.37
N LEU A 90 4.24 -13.86 -9.18
CA LEU A 90 3.29 -14.96 -9.20
C LEU A 90 3.12 -15.60 -10.59
N LEU A 91 3.41 -14.85 -11.66
CA LEU A 91 3.36 -15.34 -13.03
C LEU A 91 4.66 -16.04 -13.48
N GLN A 92 5.73 -16.02 -12.67
CA GLN A 92 6.96 -16.74 -12.99
C GLN A 92 6.76 -18.27 -12.85
N PRO A 93 7.25 -19.07 -13.81
CA PRO A 93 7.25 -20.53 -13.68
C PRO A 93 8.02 -20.94 -12.41
N GLY A 94 7.36 -21.69 -11.53
CA GLY A 94 7.96 -22.15 -10.27
C GLY A 94 7.69 -21.25 -9.05
N ALA A 95 6.84 -20.23 -9.14
CA ALA A 95 6.49 -19.37 -8.00
C ALA A 95 5.89 -20.14 -6.78
N PHE A 96 5.39 -21.36 -7.01
CA PHE A 96 4.82 -22.24 -5.99
C PHE A 96 5.42 -23.66 -6.00
N ALA A 97 6.51 -23.87 -6.74
CA ALA A 97 7.24 -25.15 -6.78
C ALA A 97 8.33 -25.16 -5.70
#